data_AF-A0A536NI74-F1
#
_entry.id   AF-A0A536NI74-F1
#
_cell.length_a   1.000
_cell.length_b   1.000
_cell.length_c   1.000
_cell.angle_alpha   90.00
_cell.angle_beta   90.00
_cell.angle_gamma   90.00
#
_symmetry.space_group_name_H-M   'P 1'
#
loop_
_entity.id
_entity.type
_entity.pdbx_description
1 polymer ?
#
loop_
_entity_poly.entity_id
_entity_poly.type
_entity_poly.pdbx_seq_one_letter_code
_entity_poly.pdbx_strand_id
1 'polypeptide(L)'
;MIEQPQPQPEVASLDLNGPGVRLNGHPVESGCTAPQLRRFIKSRAYVPMHELRRRFNLNGAEDDVSGVEVEGTRIYVGLPARETRLLGDLLRQGDVGYELSVDPVSPVVIGVYPMRPVPRA
;
A
#
# COMPACT_ATOMS: atom_id res chain seq x y z
N MET A 1 9.66 -6.95 58.81
CA MET A 1 8.94 -6.30 57.71
C MET A 1 9.53 -6.82 56.43
N ILE A 2 8.80 -7.66 55.69
CA ILE A 2 9.25 -8.34 54.47
C ILE A 2 8.55 -7.62 53.32
N GLU A 3 9.33 -7.01 52.43
CA GLU A 3 8.83 -6.30 51.25
C GLU A 3 8.27 -7.33 50.26
N GLN A 4 6.98 -7.21 49.93
CA GLN A 4 6.34 -8.08 48.92
C GLN A 4 6.82 -7.68 47.52
N PRO A 5 7.14 -8.61 46.61
CA PRO A 5 7.47 -8.26 45.23
C PRO A 5 6.19 -7.86 44.48
N GLN A 6 6.24 -6.70 43.80
CA GLN A 6 5.15 -6.25 42.93
C GLN A 6 4.90 -7.23 41.76
N PRO A 7 3.65 -7.49 41.37
CA PRO A 7 3.36 -8.30 40.18
C PRO A 7 3.75 -7.52 38.91
N GLN A 8 4.50 -8.17 38.02
CA GLN A 8 4.81 -7.67 36.69
C GLN A 8 3.53 -7.60 35.83
N PRO A 9 3.40 -6.63 34.91
CA PRO A 9 2.20 -6.54 34.08
C PRO A 9 2.14 -7.72 33.12
N GLU A 10 1.03 -8.45 33.20
CA GLU A 10 0.64 -9.52 32.29
C GLU A 10 0.63 -8.96 30.86
N VAL A 11 1.49 -9.50 29.99
CA VAL A 11 1.52 -9.17 28.56
C VAL A 11 0.23 -9.65 27.91
N ALA A 12 -0.78 -8.79 27.91
CA ALA A 12 -2.03 -9.04 27.20
C ALA A 12 -1.71 -9.28 25.71
N SER A 13 -1.92 -10.53 25.29
CA SER A 13 -1.79 -11.00 23.92
C SER A 13 -2.52 -10.05 22.96
N LEU A 14 -1.76 -9.37 22.10
CA LEU A 14 -2.31 -8.53 21.05
C LEU A 14 -2.97 -9.42 19.98
N ASP A 15 -4.30 -9.43 19.97
CA ASP A 15 -5.08 -9.97 18.85
C ASP A 15 -4.86 -9.09 17.61
N LEU A 16 -4.02 -9.55 16.68
CA LEU A 16 -3.61 -8.82 15.47
C LEU A 16 -4.70 -8.70 14.38
N ASN A 17 -5.94 -9.09 14.68
CA ASN A 17 -7.02 -9.22 13.69
C ASN A 17 -8.23 -8.26 13.89
N GLY A 18 -8.13 -7.26 14.77
CA GLY A 18 -9.18 -6.25 14.97
C GLY A 18 -9.03 -4.97 14.12
N PRO A 19 -10.11 -4.24 13.79
CA PRO A 19 -10.02 -2.99 13.07
C PRO A 19 -9.54 -1.87 14.01
N GLY A 20 -8.31 -1.40 13.80
CA GLY A 20 -7.79 -0.14 14.33
C GLY A 20 -7.14 -0.23 15.72
N VAL A 21 -5.85 -0.55 15.75
CA VAL A 21 -5.00 -0.31 16.93
C VAL A 21 -4.74 1.19 17.05
N ARG A 22 -4.79 1.74 18.26
CA ARG A 22 -4.34 3.11 18.59
C ARG A 22 -3.16 3.03 19.54
N LEU A 23 -2.01 3.60 19.17
CA LEU A 23 -0.86 3.79 20.06
C LEU A 23 -0.65 5.30 20.25
N ASN A 24 -0.58 5.75 21.50
CA ASN A 24 -0.26 7.13 21.91
C ASN A 24 -1.11 8.27 21.32
N GLY A 25 -2.41 8.07 21.07
CA GLY A 25 -3.31 9.16 20.67
C GLY A 25 -3.07 9.73 19.26
N HIS A 26 -2.08 9.20 18.53
CA HIS A 26 -1.90 9.42 17.10
C HIS A 26 -2.52 8.24 16.34
N PRO A 27 -3.24 8.47 15.23
CA PRO A 27 -3.77 7.38 14.43
C PRO A 27 -2.61 6.51 13.95
N VAL A 28 -2.63 5.23 14.32
CA VAL A 28 -1.71 4.22 13.75
C VAL A 28 -1.93 4.23 12.24
N GLU A 29 -0.83 4.35 11.51
CA GLU A 29 -0.79 4.54 10.05
C GLU A 29 -1.82 3.67 9.33
N SER A 30 -2.94 4.29 8.96
CA SER A 30 -4.00 3.64 8.19
C SER A 30 -3.53 3.52 6.74
N GLY A 31 -2.83 2.44 6.42
CA GLY A 31 -2.38 2.12 5.06
C GLY A 31 -2.78 0.69 4.68
N CYS A 32 -2.88 0.39 3.38
CA CYS A 32 -3.22 -0.95 2.92
C CYS A 32 -2.01 -1.90 2.92
N THR A 33 -2.24 -3.21 2.92
CA THR A 33 -1.22 -4.23 2.67
C THR A 33 -1.16 -4.61 1.19
N ALA A 34 -0.04 -5.21 0.73
CA ALA A 34 0.07 -5.67 -0.66
C ALA A 34 -1.06 -6.64 -1.08
N PRO A 35 -1.45 -7.64 -0.25
CA PRO A 35 -2.59 -8.51 -0.56
C PRO A 35 -3.92 -7.76 -0.67
N GLN A 36 -4.17 -6.75 0.18
CA GLN A 36 -5.38 -5.93 0.11
C GLN A 36 -5.42 -5.12 -1.19
N LEU A 37 -4.30 -4.48 -1.53
CA LEU A 37 -4.13 -3.71 -2.76
C LEU A 37 -4.35 -4.60 -3.99
N ARG A 38 -3.66 -5.74 -4.05
CA ARG A 38 -3.79 -6.76 -5.11
C ARG A 38 -5.23 -7.21 -5.26
N ARG A 39 -5.89 -7.60 -4.16
CA ARG A 39 -7.29 -8.09 -4.19
C ARG A 39 -8.25 -7.02 -4.73
N PHE A 40 -8.06 -5.76 -4.34
CA PHE A 40 -8.91 -4.66 -4.79
C PHE A 40 -8.75 -4.37 -6.29
N ILE A 41 -7.52 -4.41 -6.80
CA ILE A 41 -7.23 -4.22 -8.23
C ILE A 41 -7.80 -5.40 -9.03
N LYS A 42 -7.62 -6.64 -8.53
CA LYS A 42 -8.11 -7.86 -9.18
C LYS A 42 -9.64 -7.96 -9.27
N SER A 43 -10.38 -7.20 -8.46
CA SER A 43 -11.85 -7.22 -8.50
C SER A 43 -12.46 -6.23 -9.51
N ARG A 44 -11.64 -5.50 -10.28
CA ARG A 44 -12.08 -4.48 -11.25
C ARG A 44 -11.38 -4.69 -12.58
N ALA A 45 -12.01 -4.24 -13.66
CA ALA A 45 -11.36 -4.22 -14.98
C ALA A 45 -10.23 -3.17 -15.06
N TYR A 46 -10.40 -2.07 -14.35
CA TYR A 46 -9.47 -0.94 -14.30
C TYR A 46 -9.67 -0.16 -13.00
N VAL A 47 -8.60 0.44 -12.47
CA VAL A 47 -8.62 1.27 -11.27
C VAL A 47 -7.77 2.53 -11.49
N PRO A 48 -8.35 3.73 -11.56
CA PRO A 48 -7.59 4.96 -11.62
C PRO A 48 -6.93 5.26 -10.26
N MET A 49 -5.83 6.02 -10.24
CA MET A 49 -5.07 6.28 -9.01
C MET A 49 -5.90 6.88 -7.87
N HIS A 50 -6.82 7.80 -8.18
CA HIS A 50 -7.68 8.44 -7.17
C HIS A 50 -8.61 7.45 -6.46
N GLU A 51 -9.00 6.35 -7.10
CA GLU A 51 -9.80 5.30 -6.47
C GLU A 51 -9.01 4.53 -5.41
N LEU A 52 -7.71 4.27 -5.63
CA LEU A 52 -6.85 3.62 -4.64
C LEU A 52 -6.70 4.48 -3.39
N ARG A 53 -6.47 5.78 -3.59
CA ARG A 53 -6.36 6.77 -2.50
C ARG A 53 -7.62 6.78 -1.66
N ARG A 54 -8.78 6.92 -2.32
CA ARG A 54 -10.09 6.95 -1.65
C ARG A 54 -10.42 5.62 -0.95
N ARG A 55 -10.10 4.49 -1.57
CA ARG A 55 -10.46 3.17 -1.04
C ARG A 55 -9.78 2.85 0.28
N PHE A 56 -8.49 3.17 0.37
CA PHE A 56 -7.63 2.80 1.47
C PHE A 56 -7.37 3.94 2.44
N ASN A 57 -7.95 5.11 2.18
CA ASN A 57 -7.83 6.30 3.01
C ASN A 57 -6.35 6.62 3.30
N LEU A 58 -5.53 6.60 2.25
CA LEU A 58 -4.08 6.63 2.34
C LEU A 58 -3.60 7.90 3.04
N ASN A 59 -2.69 7.76 4.00
CA ASN A 59 -2.09 8.89 4.70
C ASN A 59 -1.08 9.58 3.78
N GLY A 60 -1.38 10.82 3.39
CA GLY A 60 -0.54 11.62 2.50
C GLY A 60 -1.28 12.86 2.01
N ALA A 61 -0.56 13.84 1.46
CA ALA A 61 -1.18 15.00 0.82
C ALA A 61 -1.87 14.57 -0.47
N GLU A 62 -2.99 15.20 -0.86
CA GLU A 62 -3.78 14.83 -2.05
C GLU A 62 -2.94 14.74 -3.35
N ASP A 63 -1.85 15.50 -3.41
CA ASP A 63 -0.93 15.56 -4.55
C ASP A 63 0.37 14.76 -4.35
N ASP A 64 0.43 13.87 -3.35
CA ASP A 64 1.60 13.02 -3.13
C ASP A 64 1.87 12.15 -4.35
N VAL A 65 3.08 12.31 -4.88
CA VAL A 65 3.63 11.54 -6.00
C VAL A 65 4.97 10.95 -5.59
N SER A 66 5.13 9.65 -5.78
CA SER A 66 6.36 8.93 -5.47
C SER A 66 6.87 8.16 -6.68
N GLY A 67 8.18 8.13 -6.86
CA GLY A 67 8.83 7.38 -7.93
C GLY A 67 9.11 5.92 -7.56
N VAL A 68 9.00 5.01 -8.52
CA VAL A 68 9.39 3.61 -8.38
C VAL A 68 10.04 3.08 -9.66
N GLU A 69 11.11 2.29 -9.51
CA GLU A 69 11.79 1.65 -10.64
C GLU A 69 11.08 0.34 -11.02
N VAL A 70 10.63 0.21 -12.27
CA VAL A 70 9.99 -0.99 -12.82
C VAL A 70 10.65 -1.31 -14.16
N GLU A 71 11.20 -2.51 -14.32
CA GLU A 71 11.88 -2.94 -15.57
C GLU A 71 12.93 -1.93 -16.07
N GLY A 72 13.70 -1.32 -15.16
CA GLY A 72 14.73 -0.33 -15.48
C GLY A 72 14.21 1.06 -15.86
N THR A 73 12.90 1.29 -15.78
CA THR A 73 12.27 2.60 -16.01
C THR A 73 11.70 3.14 -14.71
N ARG A 74 12.04 4.40 -14.39
CA ARG A 74 11.42 5.11 -13.28
C ARG A 74 10.05 5.63 -13.68
N ILE A 75 9.01 5.18 -12.99
CA ILE A 75 7.64 5.66 -13.15
C ILE A 75 7.19 6.42 -11.90
N TYR A 76 6.27 7.36 -12.07
CA TYR A 76 5.75 8.19 -10.98
C TYR A 76 4.31 7.81 -10.67
N VAL A 77 4.02 7.56 -9.41
CA VAL A 77 2.72 7.08 -8.94
C VAL A 77 2.13 8.13 -8.02
N GLY A 78 0.88 8.53 -8.25
CA GLY A 78 0.13 9.46 -7.39
C GLY A 78 -0.31 8.85 -6.06
N LEU A 79 0.61 8.17 -5.36
CA LEU A 79 0.41 7.55 -4.05
C LEU A 79 1.59 7.92 -3.12
N PRO A 80 1.39 7.86 -1.80
CA PRO A 80 2.48 8.01 -0.84
C PRO A 80 3.57 6.95 -1.04
N ALA A 81 4.76 7.21 -0.50
CA ALA A 81 5.94 6.39 -0.75
C ALA A 81 5.77 4.91 -0.32
N ARG A 82 5.04 4.67 0.78
CA ARG A 82 4.78 3.32 1.29
C ARG A 82 3.96 2.51 0.30
N GLU A 83 2.82 3.03 -0.14
CA GLU A 83 1.92 2.35 -1.07
C GLU A 83 2.51 2.26 -2.48
N THR A 84 3.31 3.25 -2.87
CA THR A 84 4.07 3.21 -4.13
C THR A 84 5.04 2.03 -4.16
N ARG A 85 5.71 1.72 -3.04
CA ARG A 85 6.57 0.52 -2.93
C ARG A 85 5.75 -0.76 -3.07
N LEU A 86 4.63 -0.86 -2.35
CA LEU A 86 3.74 -2.03 -2.42
C LEU A 86 3.20 -2.25 -3.84
N LEU A 87 2.78 -1.18 -4.51
CA LEU A 87 2.34 -1.25 -5.90
C LEU A 87 3.49 -1.68 -6.80
N GLY A 88 4.67 -1.08 -6.65
CA GLY A 88 5.85 -1.43 -7.44
C GLY A 88 6.21 -2.91 -7.38
N ASP A 89 6.08 -3.54 -6.21
CA ASP A 89 6.32 -4.98 -6.06
C ASP A 89 5.32 -5.81 -6.88
N LEU A 90 4.03 -5.43 -6.89
CA LEU A 90 3.00 -6.08 -7.71
C LEU A 90 3.24 -5.90 -9.21
N LEU A 91 3.75 -4.73 -9.62
CA LEU A 91 4.10 -4.46 -11.02
C LEU A 91 5.26 -5.35 -11.48
N ARG A 92 6.35 -5.43 -10.71
CA ARG A 92 7.52 -6.29 -11.03
C ARG A 92 7.18 -7.78 -11.03
N GLN A 93 6.25 -8.19 -10.16
CA GLN A 93 5.76 -9.57 -10.14
C GLN A 93 4.89 -9.90 -11.37
N GLY A 94 4.45 -8.90 -12.14
CA GLY A 94 3.51 -9.09 -13.26
C GLY A 94 2.10 -9.41 -12.77
N ASP A 95 1.79 -9.13 -11.50
CA ASP A 95 0.49 -9.37 -10.91
C ASP A 95 -0.52 -8.30 -11.32
N VAL A 96 -0.03 -7.08 -11.55
CA VAL A 96 -0.80 -5.89 -11.89
C VAL A 96 -0.11 -5.20 -13.07
N GLY A 97 -0.91 -4.75 -14.03
CA GLY A 97 -0.48 -3.89 -15.14
C GLY A 97 -0.83 -2.44 -14.83
N TYR A 98 -0.20 -1.51 -15.55
CA TYR A 98 -0.35 -0.08 -15.32
C TYR A 98 -0.44 0.67 -16.65
N GLU A 99 -1.15 1.80 -16.60
CA GLU A 99 -1.28 2.74 -17.71
C GLU A 99 -0.51 4.02 -17.38
N LEU A 100 0.21 4.54 -18.37
CA LEU A 100 1.02 5.74 -18.23
C LEU A 100 0.41 6.92 -19.00
N SER A 101 0.41 8.09 -18.37
CA SER A 101 0.51 9.36 -19.08
C SER A 101 1.99 9.70 -19.26
N VAL A 102 2.39 10.05 -20.49
CA VAL A 102 3.77 10.41 -20.83
C VAL A 102 3.95 11.92 -21.04
N ASP A 103 2.92 12.71 -20.76
CA ASP A 103 2.92 14.17 -20.90
C ASP A 103 2.90 14.86 -19.51
N PRO A 104 3.80 15.81 -19.18
CA PRO A 104 4.99 16.23 -19.92
C PRO A 104 6.24 15.54 -19.35
N VAL A 105 6.95 14.79 -20.19
CA VAL A 105 8.32 14.24 -19.95
C VAL A 105 8.50 13.20 -18.84
N SER A 106 7.58 13.10 -17.87
CA SER A 106 7.65 12.13 -16.78
C SER A 106 6.55 11.07 -16.93
N PRO A 107 6.88 9.76 -16.99
CA PRO A 107 5.89 8.71 -17.07
C PRO A 107 5.12 8.60 -15.75
N VAL A 108 3.89 9.09 -15.74
CA VAL A 108 3.00 9.07 -14.57
C VAL A 108 1.98 7.94 -14.72
N VAL A 109 1.84 7.12 -13.70
CA VAL A 109 0.80 6.09 -13.62
C VAL A 109 -0.55 6.77 -13.42
N ILE A 110 -1.46 6.57 -14.37
CA ILE A 110 -2.84 7.11 -14.32
C ILE A 110 -3.85 6.07 -13.85
N GLY A 111 -3.56 4.78 -14.06
CA GLY A 111 -4.40 3.68 -13.60
C GLY A 111 -3.69 2.34 -13.64
N VAL A 112 -4.35 1.35 -13.04
CA VAL A 112 -3.86 -0.03 -12.94
C VAL A 112 -4.97 -1.01 -13.27
N TYR A 113 -4.58 -2.19 -13.74
CA TYR A 113 -5.51 -3.24 -14.16
C TYR A 113 -4.97 -4.63 -13.80
N PRO A 114 -5.84 -5.64 -13.65
CA PRO A 114 -5.40 -6.98 -13.32
C PRO A 114 -4.65 -7.63 -14.49
N MET A 115 -3.46 -8.14 -14.23
CA MET A 115 -2.78 -9.05 -15.15
C MET A 115 -3.19 -10.49 -14.85
N ARG A 116 -3.32 -11.33 -15.88
CA ARG A 116 -3.40 -12.78 -15.65
C ARG A 116 -1.98 -13.29 -15.36
N PRO A 117 -1.78 -14.20 -14.41
CA PRO A 117 -0.47 -14.81 -14.20
C PRO A 117 0.03 -15.39 -15.53
N VAL A 118 1.17 -14.90 -16.01
CA VAL A 118 1.86 -15.51 -17.15
C VAL A 118 2.75 -16.60 -16.56
N PRO A 119 2.55 -17.89 -16.87
CA PRO A 119 3.46 -18.94 -16.44
C PRO A 119 4.86 -18.61 -16.94
N ARG A 120 5.82 -18.48 -16.02
CA ARG A 120 7.24 -18.35 -16.37
C ARG A 120 7.81 -19.76 -16.44
N ALA A 121 8.30 -20.16 -17.62
CA ALA A 121 8.96 -21.44 -17.86
C ALA A 121 10.38 -21.46 -17.30
#